data_AF-A0A3D3W6X7-F1
#
_entry.id   AF-A0A3D3W6X7-F1
#
_cell.length_a   1.000
_cell.length_b   1.000
_cell.length_c   1.000
_cell.angle_alpha   90.00
_cell.angle_beta   90.00
_cell.angle_gamma   90.00
#
_symmetry.space_group_name_H-M   'P 1'
#
loop_
_entity.id
_entity.type
_entity.pdbx_description
1 polymer ?
#
loop_
_entity_poly.entity_id
_entity_poly.type
_entity_poly.pdbx_seq_one_letter_code
_entity_poly.pdbx_strand_id
1 'polypeptide(L)' 'MTKTENETDPVFQKLFDEEKQLGDKVPWRKLASPMVCPHLWKAPLGTVAGTGNLLIEVKVTNPNGQVLEGQRTIRVD' A
#
# COMPACT_ATOMS: atom_id res chain seq x y z
N MET A 1 4.43 12.83 -6.29
CA MET A 1 3.44 11.95 -5.62
C MET A 1 2.07 12.56 -5.80
N THR A 2 1.09 11.74 -6.14
CA THR A 2 -0.31 12.12 -6.27
C THR A 2 -1.07 11.46 -5.13
N LYS A 3 -1.75 12.24 -4.29
CA LYS A 3 -2.66 11.69 -3.29
C LYS A 3 -3.85 11.03 -3.97
N THR A 4 -4.27 9.87 -3.48
CA THR A 4 -5.40 9.11 -4.01
C THR A 4 -6.51 9.06 -2.99
N GLU A 5 -7.10 10.24 -2.72
CA GLU A 5 -8.09 10.46 -1.67
C GLU A 5 -9.44 9.76 -1.90
N ASN A 6 -9.58 8.98 -2.98
CA ASN A 6 -10.80 8.28 -3.37
C ASN A 6 -10.62 6.75 -3.51
N GLU A 7 -9.47 6.21 -3.13
CA GLU A 7 -9.17 4.78 -3.25
C GLU A 7 -9.14 4.10 -1.89
N THR A 8 -9.60 2.85 -1.82
CA THR A 8 -9.38 1.99 -0.65
C THR A 8 -7.92 1.58 -0.58
N ASP A 9 -7.42 1.24 0.62
CA ASP A 9 -6.09 0.64 0.73
C ASP A 9 -6.09 -0.71 -0.01
N PRO A 10 -5.26 -0.88 -1.05
CA PRO A 10 -5.26 -2.09 -1.86
C PRO A 10 -4.81 -3.34 -1.08
N VAL A 11 -3.97 -3.19 -0.06
CA VAL A 11 -3.53 -4.30 0.79
C VAL A 11 -4.67 -4.76 1.68
N PHE A 12 -5.37 -3.82 2.31
CA PHE A 12 -6.52 -4.15 3.15
C PHE A 12 -7.69 -4.71 2.33
N GLN A 13 -7.94 -4.15 1.14
CA GLN A 13 -8.93 -4.67 0.20
C GLN A 13 -8.65 -6.14 -0.16
N LYS A 14 -7.40 -6.48 -0.47
CA LYS A 14 -7.00 -7.87 -0.78
C LYS A 14 -7.29 -8.82 0.39
N LEU A 15 -6.96 -8.42 1.62
CA LEU A 15 -7.23 -9.23 2.82
C LEU A 15 -8.74 -9.43 3.04
N PHE A 16 -9.53 -8.38 2.84
CA PHE A 16 -10.99 -8.46 2.92
C PHE A 16 -11.57 -9.40 1.86
N ASP A 17 -11.09 -9.32 0.62
CA ASP A 17 -11.54 -10.17 -0.48
C ASP A 17 -11.13 -11.65 -0.26
N GLU A 18 -9.95 -11.90 0.31
CA GLU A 18 -9.51 -13.24 0.72
C GLU A 18 -10.40 -13.81 1.84
N GLU A 19 -10.73 -13.03 2.88
CA GLU A 19 -11.62 -13.48 3.95
C GLU A 19 -13.03 -13.79 3.42
N LYS A 20 -13.54 -12.99 2.49
CA LYS A 20 -14.87 -13.21 1.90
C LYS A 20 -15.00 -14.60 1.26
N GLN A 21 -13.92 -15.16 0.72
CA GLN A 21 -13.93 -16.50 0.12
C GLN A 21 -14.04 -17.62 1.16
N LEU A 22 -13.73 -17.35 2.43
CA LEU A 22 -13.84 -18.30 3.53
C LEU A 22 -15.28 -18.47 4.05
N GLY A 23 -16.18 -17.56 3.64
CA GLY A 23 -17.60 -17.59 4.02
C GLY A 23 -17.86 -17.20 5.47
N ASP A 24 -19.03 -17.60 6.00
CA ASP A 24 -19.53 -17.14 7.30
C ASP A 24 -19.00 -17.95 8.50
N LYS A 25 -18.27 -19.04 8.26
CA LYS A 25 -17.88 -20.02 9.30
C LYS A 25 -16.44 -19.81 9.80
N VAL A 26 -15.98 -18.57 9.87
CA VAL A 26 -14.68 -18.25 10.45
C VAL A 26 -14.80 -18.10 11.98
N PRO A 27 -13.86 -18.66 12.78
CA PRO A 27 -13.92 -18.59 14.25
C PRO A 27 -13.46 -17.25 14.83
N TRP A 28 -13.17 -16.26 13.99
CA TRP A 28 -12.72 -14.92 14.39
C TRP A 28 -13.71 -13.84 13.92
N ARG A 29 -13.52 -12.62 14.44
CA ARG A 29 -14.29 -11.45 14.01
C ARG A 29 -13.89 -11.08 12.58
N LYS A 30 -14.89 -10.95 11.70
CA LYS A 30 -14.70 -10.52 10.32
C LYS A 30 -14.02 -9.15 10.21
N LEU A 31 -13.26 -8.97 9.15
CA LEU A 31 -12.68 -7.70 8.74
C LEU A 31 -13.79 -6.69 8.49
N ALA A 32 -13.54 -5.44 8.88
CA ALA A 32 -14.43 -4.33 8.56
C ALA A 32 -14.43 -4.10 7.05
N SER A 33 -15.57 -3.63 6.51
CA SER A 33 -15.65 -3.22 5.11
C SER A 33 -14.58 -2.18 4.79
N PRO A 34 -13.78 -2.35 3.72
CA PRO A 34 -12.79 -1.38 3.31
C PRO A 34 -13.40 0.00 3.08
N MET A 35 -12.69 1.04 3.53
CA MET A 35 -13.08 2.43 3.34
C MET A 35 -11.99 3.16 2.55
N VAL A 36 -12.39 4.31 1.98
CA VAL A 36 -11.47 5.22 1.30
C VAL A 36 -10.34 5.63 2.25
N CYS A 37 -9.11 5.58 1.74
CA CYS A 37 -7.89 5.83 2.50
C CYS A 37 -7.37 7.25 2.23
N PRO A 38 -7.54 8.22 3.14
CA PRO A 38 -7.17 9.62 2.91
C PRO A 38 -5.66 9.87 2.89
N HIS A 39 -4.87 8.89 3.32
CA HIS A 39 -3.41 8.97 3.40
C HIS A 39 -2.71 8.10 2.34
N LEU A 40 -3.47 7.50 1.41
CA LEU A 40 -2.89 6.77 0.29
C LEU A 40 -2.36 7.74 -0.77
N TRP A 41 -1.19 7.43 -1.30
CA TRP A 41 -0.55 8.18 -2.37
C TRP A 41 0.11 7.22 -3.35
N LYS A 42 0.22 7.68 -4.60
CA LYS A 42 0.93 6.99 -5.67
C LYS A 42 2.04 7.88 -6.23
N ALA A 43 3.10 7.27 -6.71
CA ALA A 43 4.16 7.96 -7.44
C ALA A 43 4.40 7.23 -8.75
N PRO A 44 4.55 7.93 -9.88
CA PRO A 44 5.08 7.31 -11.08
C PRO A 44 6.52 6.88 -10.79
N LEU A 45 6.87 5.65 -11.16
CA LEU A 45 8.22 5.10 -10.94
C LEU A 45 9.27 5.77 -11.84
N GLY A 46 8.85 6.49 -12.88
CA GLY A 46 9.72 7.02 -13.92
C GLY A 46 10.23 5.92 -14.87
N THR A 47 11.03 6.31 -15.86
CA THR A 47 11.73 5.35 -16.72
C THR A 47 12.97 4.85 -15.99
N VAL A 48 13.12 3.53 -15.90
CA VAL A 48 14.29 2.92 -15.30
C VAL A 48 15.15 2.32 -16.40
N ALA A 49 16.43 2.69 -16.45
CA ALA A 49 17.29 2.44 -17.60
C ALA A 49 17.87 1.02 -17.68
N GLY A 50 17.66 0.17 -16.66
CA GLY A 50 18.29 -1.15 -16.60
C GLY A 50 17.45 -2.19 -15.87
N THR A 51 17.62 -3.44 -16.30
CA THR A 51 17.16 -4.63 -15.59
C THR A 51 18.07 -4.88 -14.38
N GLY A 52 17.53 -5.55 -13.35
CA GLY A 52 18.25 -5.88 -12.14
C GLY A 52 17.46 -5.61 -10.86
N ASN A 53 18.16 -5.68 -9.74
CA ASN A 53 17.59 -5.39 -8.42
C ASN A 53 17.78 -3.91 -8.10
N LEU A 54 16.69 -3.23 -7.79
CA LEU A 54 16.66 -1.81 -7.46
C LEU A 54 16.06 -1.60 -6.07
N LEU A 55 16.43 -0.49 -5.44
CA LEU A 55 15.91 -0.10 -4.14
C LEU A 55 15.03 1.15 -4.31
N ILE A 56 13.78 1.06 -3.86
CA ILE A 56 12.92 2.23 -3.65
C ILE A 56 13.14 2.70 -2.22
N GLU A 57 13.53 3.95 -2.06
CA GLU A 57 13.63 4.62 -0.77
C GLU A 57 12.56 5.70 -0.66
N VAL A 58 11.82 5.70 0.44
CA VAL A 58 10.74 6.65 0.71
C VAL A 58 11.07 7.35 2.03
N LYS A 59 11.02 8.69 2.01
CA LYS A 59 11.16 9.53 3.20
C LYS A 59 9.96 10.47 3.28
N VAL A 60 9.32 10.52 4.44
CA VAL A 60 8.14 11.34 4.68
C VAL A 60 8.25 12.05 6.02
N THR A 61 7.81 13.30 6.06
CA THR A 61 7.68 14.06 7.30
C THR A 61 6.19 14.21 7.60
N ASN A 62 5.76 13.75 8.76
CA ASN A 62 4.36 13.90 9.18
C ASN A 62 4.08 15.33 9.71
N PRO A 63 2.82 15.68 10.05
CA PRO A 63 2.50 17.02 10.54
C PRO A 63 3.14 17.42 11.87
N ASN A 64 3.65 16.46 12.67
CA ASN A 64 4.33 16.76 13.94
C ASN A 64 5.86 16.96 13.77
N GLY A 65 6.37 16.89 12.53
CA GLY A 65 7.79 17.05 12.22
C GLY A 65 8.61 15.76 12.30
N GLN A 66 8.00 14.63 12.66
CA GLN A 66 8.68 13.33 12.66
C GLN A 66 8.96 12.89 11.22
N VAL A 67 10.21 12.49 11.00
CA VAL A 67 10.67 11.88 9.75
C VAL A 67 10.54 10.36 9.86
N LEU A 68 9.94 9.75 8.84
CA LEU A 68 9.79 8.31 8.67
C LEU A 68 10.45 7.89 7.36
N GLU A 69 11.13 6.75 7.39
CA GLU A 69 11.85 6.20 6.25
C GLU A 69 11.38 4.77 5.98
N GLY A 70 11.33 4.39 4.71
CA GLY A 70 10.91 3.08 4.26
C GLY A 70 11.69 2.66 3.02
N GLN A 71 12.03 1.37 2.95
CA GLN A 71 12.82 0.81 1.87
C GLN A 71 12.10 -0.40 1.28
N ARG A 72 12.14 -0.53 -0.04
CA ARG A 72 11.59 -1.69 -0.74
C ARG A 72 12.44 -2.07 -1.94
N THR A 73 12.98 -3.28 -1.92
CA THR A 73 13.67 -3.85 -3.08
C THR A 73 12.64 -4.30 -4.12
N ILE A 74 12.91 -3.98 -5.38
CA ILE A 74 12.18 -4.47 -6.55
C ILE A 74 13.14 -5.13 -7.52
N ARG A 75 12.65 -6.10 -8.28
CA ARG A 75 13.37 -6.69 -9.40
C ARG A 75 12.71 -6.25 -10.70
N VAL A 76 13.51 -5.77 -11.64
CA VAL A 76 13.10 -5.39 -12.99
C VAL A 76 13.75 -6.37 -13.95
N ASP A 77 12.94 -7.08 -14.73
CA ASP A 77 13.39 -8.05 -15.74
C ASP A 77 13.24 -7.51 -17.17
#